data_AF-A0AA92TUX3-F1
#
_entry.id   AF-A0AA92TUX3-F1
#
_cell.length_a   1.000
_cell.length_b   1.000
_cell.length_c   1.000
_cell.angle_alpha   90.00
_cell.angle_beta   90.00
_cell.angle_gamma   90.00
#
_symmetry.space_group_name_H-M   'P 1'
#
loop_
_entity.id
_entity.type
_entity.pdbx_description
1 polymer ?
#
loop_
_entity_poly.entity_id
_entity_poly.type
_entity_poly.pdbx_seq_one_letter_code
_entity_poly.pdbx_strand_id
1 'polypeptide(L)'
;MNTIAIDSNIYKGAESYAKLHNISVTAAIEKAISLFLQKVQPKQKLLETAEFNNALSYVKTLKAKGGKPIPADENSLDALVDKKYAL
;
A
#
# COMPACT_ATOMS: atom_id res chain seq x y z
N MET A 1 -6.95 30.76 -1.39
CA MET A 1 -6.39 29.55 -2.05
C MET A 1 -5.14 29.17 -1.28
N ASN A 2 -5.02 27.94 -0.80
CA ASN A 2 -3.85 27.52 -0.04
C ASN A 2 -2.77 27.08 -1.05
N THR A 3 -1.60 27.72 -1.02
CA THR A 3 -0.52 27.49 -1.97
C THR A 3 0.76 27.14 -1.21
N ILE A 4 1.41 26.06 -1.64
CA ILE A 4 2.72 25.64 -1.14
C ILE A 4 3.74 25.96 -2.23
N ALA A 5 4.76 26.74 -1.89
CA ALA A 5 5.89 27.00 -2.78
C ALA A 5 6.89 25.84 -2.69
N ILE A 6 7.30 25.30 -3.83
CA ILE A 6 8.31 24.24 -3.93
C ILE A 6 9.35 24.58 -4.98
N ASP A 7 10.55 24.05 -4.81
CA ASP A 7 11.63 24.19 -5.77
C ASP A 7 11.26 23.60 -7.14
N SER A 8 11.70 24.25 -8.22
CA SER A 8 11.37 23.84 -9.59
C SER A 8 11.90 22.43 -9.93
N ASN A 9 13.05 22.02 -9.39
CA ASN A 9 13.60 20.69 -9.64
C ASN A 9 12.77 19.61 -8.93
N ILE A 10 12.26 19.91 -7.73
CA ILE A 10 11.35 19.02 -7.01
C ILE A 10 10.04 18.87 -7.79
N TYR A 11 9.49 19.97 -8.32
CA TYR A 11 8.29 19.94 -9.15
C TYR A 11 8.50 19.10 -10.42
N LYS A 12 9.63 19.25 -11.12
CA LYS A 12 9.99 18.41 -12.28
C LYS A 12 10.06 16.93 -11.93
N GLY A 13 10.61 16.60 -10.75
CA GLY A 13 10.61 15.24 -10.23
C GLY A 13 9.20 14.68 -10.04
N ALA A 14 8.30 15.47 -9.46
CA ALA A 14 6.89 15.11 -9.29
C ALA A 14 6.17 14.94 -10.65
N GLU A 15 6.46 15.79 -11.63
CA GLU A 15 5.93 15.66 -13.00
C GLU A 15 6.41 14.37 -13.69
N SER A 16 7.70 14.04 -13.59
CA SER A 16 8.23 12.80 -14.17
C SER A 16 7.57 11.57 -13.56
N TYR A 17 7.39 11.55 -12.23
CA TYR A 17 6.69 10.48 -11.54
C TYR A 17 5.22 10.39 -11.97
N ALA A 18 4.53 11.53 -12.04
CA ALA A 18 3.14 11.61 -12.46
C ALA A 18 2.95 11.07 -13.89
N LYS A 19 3.83 11.44 -14.83
CA LYS A 19 3.83 10.92 -16.21
C LYS A 19 4.07 9.42 -16.27
N LEU A 20 5.05 8.91 -15.52
CA LEU A 20 5.37 7.49 -15.48
C LEU A 20 4.20 6.63 -14.99
N HIS A 21 3.43 7.14 -14.02
CA HIS A 21 2.32 6.43 -13.42
C HIS A 21 0.95 6.82 -13.97
N ASN A 22 0.90 7.65 -15.02
CA ASN A 22 -0.34 8.17 -15.62
C ASN A 22 -1.33 8.76 -14.59
N ILE A 23 -0.81 9.56 -13.65
CA ILE A 23 -1.58 10.26 -12.62
C ILE A 23 -1.33 11.77 -12.70
N SER A 24 -2.15 12.57 -12.01
CA SER A 24 -1.90 14.01 -11.90
C SER A 24 -0.75 14.31 -10.93
N VAL A 25 -0.10 15.46 -11.11
CA VAL A 25 0.97 15.93 -10.20
C VAL A 25 0.44 16.09 -8.77
N THR A 26 -0.78 16.60 -8.63
CA THR A 26 -1.46 16.71 -7.32
C THR A 26 -1.61 15.33 -6.66
N ALA A 27 -2.08 14.32 -7.39
CA ALA A 27 -2.24 12.97 -6.86
C ALA A 27 -0.88 12.34 -6.48
N ALA A 28 0.18 12.62 -7.24
CA ALA A 28 1.52 12.19 -6.90
C ALA A 28 2.00 12.81 -5.57
N ILE A 29 1.76 14.10 -5.37
CA ILE A 29 2.11 14.83 -4.14
C ILE A 29 1.31 14.30 -2.94
N GLU A 30 0.00 14.14 -3.08
CA GLU A 30 -0.88 13.58 -2.03
C GLU A 30 -0.45 12.17 -1.64
N LYS A 31 -0.11 11.33 -2.62
CA LYS A 31 0.39 9.97 -2.39
C LYS A 31 1.72 9.98 -1.65
N ALA A 32 2.65 10.87 -2.03
CA ALA A 32 3.94 11.01 -1.37
C ALA A 32 3.77 11.45 0.10
N ILE A 33 2.91 12.44 0.36
CA ILE A 33 2.58 12.88 1.72
C ILE A 33 1.95 11.74 2.52
N SER A 34 1.01 10.99 1.94
CA SER A 34 0.38 9.85 2.60
C SER A 34 1.38 8.77 2.98
N LEU A 35 2.29 8.41 2.07
CA LEU A 35 3.35 7.43 2.32
C LEU A 35 4.34 7.92 3.38
N PHE A 36 4.69 9.20 3.36
CA PHE A 36 5.52 9.79 4.39
C PHE A 36 4.82 9.70 5.74
N LEU A 37 3.58 10.17 5.84
CA LEU A 37 2.77 10.12 7.07
C LEU A 37 2.62 8.69 7.60
N GLN A 38 2.44 7.67 6.76
CA GLN A 38 2.42 6.27 7.21
C GLN A 38 3.75 5.80 7.82
N LYS A 39 4.89 6.34 7.34
CA LYS A 39 6.22 6.02 7.88
C LYS A 39 6.52 6.77 9.18
N VAL A 40 6.10 8.02 9.30
CA VAL A 40 6.34 8.86 10.51
C VAL A 40 5.25 8.72 11.56
N GLN A 41 4.03 8.32 11.20
CA GLN A 41 3.05 7.92 12.19
C GLN A 41 3.66 6.77 12.98
N PRO A 42 3.65 6.84 14.33
CA PRO A 42 3.94 5.66 15.10
C PRO A 42 2.95 4.62 14.61
N LYS A 43 3.46 3.55 13.97
CA LYS A 43 2.64 2.37 13.68
C LYS A 43 1.88 2.14 14.97
N GLN A 44 0.56 2.30 14.95
CA GLN A 44 -0.25 1.90 16.09
C GLN A 44 0.25 0.50 16.39
N LYS A 45 0.95 0.34 17.52
CA LYS A 45 1.27 -0.99 18.02
C LYS A 45 -0.09 -1.64 18.03
N LEU A 46 -0.28 -2.64 17.17
CA LEU A 46 -1.48 -3.46 17.24
C LEU A 46 -1.49 -3.90 18.68
N LEU A 47 -2.42 -3.34 19.46
CA LEU A 47 -2.65 -3.81 20.80
C LEU A 47 -3.14 -5.22 20.53
N GLU A 48 -2.28 -6.19 20.79
CA GLU A 48 -2.61 -7.60 20.72
C GLU A 48 -3.62 -7.87 21.84
N THR A 49 -4.84 -7.39 21.62
CA THR A 49 -5.95 -7.62 22.51
C THR A 49 -6.36 -9.08 22.35
N ALA A 50 -6.94 -9.66 23.40
CA ALA A 50 -7.48 -11.01 23.34
C ALA A 50 -8.49 -11.15 22.18
N GLU A 51 -9.24 -10.10 21.88
CA GLU A 51 -10.19 -10.02 20.76
C GLU A 51 -9.48 -10.09 19.40
N PHE A 52 -8.37 -9.37 19.21
CA PHE A 52 -7.58 -9.45 17.98
C PHE A 52 -7.01 -10.86 17.76
N ASN A 53 -6.47 -11.46 18.81
CA ASN A 53 -5.94 -12.82 18.73
C ASN A 53 -7.03 -13.88 18.48
N ASN A 54 -8.21 -13.69 19.09
CA ASN A 54 -9.35 -14.57 18.85
C ASN A 54 -9.86 -14.44 17.40
N ALA A 55 -10.03 -13.20 16.90
CA ALA A 55 -10.41 -12.95 15.51
C ALA A 55 -9.37 -13.51 14.52
N LEU A 56 -8.07 -13.35 14.81
CA LEU A 56 -7.00 -13.93 14.00
C LEU A 56 -7.03 -15.46 14.02
N SER A 57 -7.32 -16.07 15.18
CA SER A 57 -7.48 -17.51 15.30
C SER A 57 -8.64 -18.01 14.44
N TYR A 58 -9.78 -17.31 14.47
CA TYR A 58 -10.95 -17.62 13.67
C TYR A 58 -10.65 -17.53 12.17
N VAL A 59 -10.03 -16.45 11.72
CA VAL A 59 -9.62 -16.28 10.31
C VAL A 59 -8.65 -17.37 9.87
N LYS A 60 -7.69 -17.79 10.71
CA LYS A 60 -6.80 -18.93 10.42
C LYS A 60 -7.55 -20.25 10.23
N THR A 61 -8.71 -20.43 10.87
CA THR A 61 -9.56 -21.62 10.64
C THR A 61 -10.37 -21.55 9.35
N LEU A 62 -10.54 -20.35 8.78
CA LEU A 62 -11.23 -20.19 7.50
C LEU A 62 -10.34 -20.71 6.37
N LYS A 63 -10.58 -21.95 5.95
CA LYS A 63 -10.07 -22.44 4.66
C LYS A 63 -10.90 -21.82 3.53
N ALA A 64 -10.24 -21.08 2.65
CA ALA A 64 -10.84 -20.68 1.39
C ALA A 64 -11.30 -21.94 0.63
N LYS A 65 -12.61 -22.06 0.35
CA LYS A 65 -13.14 -23.11 -0.51
C LYS A 65 -12.81 -22.75 -1.96
N GLY A 66 -11.66 -23.23 -2.41
CA GLY A 66 -11.20 -23.07 -3.80
C GLY A 66 -10.12 -22.01 -3.94
N GLY A 67 -8.94 -22.45 -4.41
CA GLY A 67 -7.76 -21.63 -4.67
C GLY A 67 -6.49 -22.46 -4.52
N LYS A 68 -5.50 -22.27 -5.40
CA LYS A 68 -4.16 -22.84 -5.20
C LYS A 68 -3.50 -22.09 -4.03
N PRO A 69 -3.01 -22.77 -2.98
CA PRO A 69 -2.25 -22.13 -1.91
C PRO A 69 -1.09 -21.34 -2.50
N ILE A 70 -0.89 -20.11 -2.04
CA ILE A 70 0.34 -19.37 -2.31
C ILE A 70 1.40 -19.96 -1.37
N PRO A 71 2.57 -20.39 -1.88
CA PRO A 71 3.69 -20.82 -1.05
C PRO A 71 4.03 -19.78 0.03
N ALA A 72 4.40 -20.22 1.22
CA ALA A 72 4.62 -19.32 2.37
C ALA A 72 5.82 -18.36 2.16
N ASP A 73 6.69 -18.69 1.21
CA ASP A 73 7.85 -17.93 0.75
C ASP A 73 7.51 -16.89 -0.34
N GLU A 74 6.31 -16.94 -0.94
CA GLU A 74 5.88 -15.97 -1.94
C GLU A 74 5.08 -14.82 -1.31
N ASN A 75 5.42 -13.59 -1.70
CA ASN A 75 4.66 -12.41 -1.30
C ASN A 75 3.25 -12.48 -1.91
N SER A 76 2.23 -12.55 -1.06
CA SER A 76 0.85 -12.76 -1.49
C SER A 76 0.32 -11.64 -2.40
N LEU A 77 0.87 -10.43 -2.28
CA LEU A 77 0.51 -9.31 -3.14
C LEU A 77 1.02 -9.51 -4.57
N ASP A 78 2.29 -9.89 -4.72
CA ASP A 78 2.93 -10.09 -6.02
C ASP A 78 2.31 -11.29 -6.74
N ALA A 79 2.06 -12.40 -6.03
CA ALA A 79 1.38 -13.57 -6.58
C ALA A 79 -0.07 -13.27 -7.07
N LEU A 80 -0.76 -12.31 -6.43
CA LEU A 80 -2.09 -11.85 -6.86
C LEU A 80 -2.01 -10.92 -8.07
N VAL A 81 -0.99 -10.06 -8.13
CA VAL A 81 -0.73 -9.18 -9.28
C VAL A 81 -0.36 -10.04 -10.50
N ASP A 82 0.56 -10.98 -10.35
CA ASP A 82 0.99 -11.88 -11.43
C ASP A 82 -0.17 -12.72 -11.96
N LYS A 83 -1.02 -13.29 -11.10
CA LYS A 83 -2.23 -14.00 -11.56
C LYS A 83 -3.23 -13.11 -12.27
N LYS A 84 -3.34 -11.83 -11.88
CA LYS A 84 -4.30 -10.89 -12.48
C LYS A 84 -3.83 -10.39 -13.85
N TYR A 85 -2.52 -10.35 -14.08
CA TYR A 85 -1.91 -9.83 -15.31
C TYR A 85 -1.22 -10.91 -16.16
N ALA A 86 -1.25 -12.18 -15.76
CA ALA A 86 -0.87 -13.31 -16.59
C ALA A 86 -1.85 -13.44 -17.77
N LEU A 87 -1.40 -12.99 -18.94
CA LEU A 87 -2.02 -13.21 -20.26
C LEU A 87 -1.82 -14.65 -20.73
#